data_AF-A0A2P8I3Z4-F1
#
_entry.id   AF-A0A2P8I3Z4-F1
#
_cell.length_a   1.000
_cell.length_b   1.000
_cell.length_c   1.000
_cell.angle_alpha   90.00
_cell.angle_beta   90.00
_cell.angle_gamma   90.00
#
_symmetry.space_group_name_H-M   'P 1'
#
loop_
_entity.id
_entity.type
_entity.pdbx_description
1 polymer ?
#
loop_
_entity_poly.entity_id
_entity_poly.type
_entity_poly.pdbx_seq_one_letter_code
_entity_poly.pdbx_strand_id
1 'polypeptide(L)'
;MADSFQDADLAAYYDLINGFGEDDHFYLALVMAADAVLDVGCGTGTLLKAARAGGHAGRLVGLDPAEGMLLQARRAADVDWVRGDLDKVSFDGEFDLVVMTGHVFQVFLTDDEVRAQFTAVRRALKPDGRFAFETRNPGARAWERWTPENGTDIVGDDGERVRVEHRVESVVDGVVWMTETFSSPGWPEPRVDRGALRFMEADAIDGLLRETGFEVAERYGFWDRAPLTGTSREIITIARPGPPPAADRR
;
A
#
# COMPACT_ATOMS: atom_id res chain seq x y z
N MET A 1 -15.78 0.51 16.62
CA MET A 1 -15.38 1.25 15.41
C MET A 1 -15.26 0.21 14.32
N ALA A 2 -16.01 0.41 13.24
CA ALA A 2 -15.94 -0.48 12.09
C ALA A 2 -14.69 -0.08 11.30
N ASP A 3 -13.73 -0.99 11.20
CA ASP A 3 -12.63 -0.88 10.24
C ASP A 3 -13.24 -1.12 8.86
N SER A 4 -13.27 -0.06 8.05
CA SER A 4 -13.91 -0.05 6.74
C SER A 4 -13.36 -1.14 5.81
N PHE A 5 -12.12 -1.58 6.01
CA PHE A 5 -11.47 -2.61 5.20
C PHE A 5 -11.91 -4.03 5.58
N GLN A 6 -12.38 -4.24 6.82
CA GLN A 6 -12.92 -5.53 7.27
C GLN A 6 -14.38 -5.73 6.85
N ASP A 7 -15.09 -4.64 6.58
CA ASP A 7 -16.48 -4.65 6.13
C ASP A 7 -16.54 -5.02 4.64
N ALA A 8 -17.00 -6.23 4.36
CA ALA A 8 -17.08 -6.76 2.99
C ALA A 8 -17.98 -5.92 2.07
N ASP A 9 -18.98 -5.22 2.62
CA ASP A 9 -19.87 -4.35 1.84
C ASP A 9 -19.15 -3.07 1.44
N LEU A 10 -18.34 -2.48 2.33
CA LEU A 10 -17.51 -1.31 2.02
C LEU A 10 -16.34 -1.66 1.10
N ALA A 11 -15.71 -2.83 1.32
CA ALA A 11 -14.65 -3.34 0.46
C ALA A 11 -15.10 -3.53 -1.00
N ALA A 12 -16.39 -3.80 -1.25
CA ALA A 12 -16.92 -3.88 -2.61
C ALA A 12 -16.92 -2.53 -3.34
N TYR A 13 -17.04 -1.42 -2.62
CA TYR A 13 -16.92 -0.07 -3.20
C TYR A 13 -15.46 0.36 -3.39
N TYR A 14 -14.50 -0.31 -2.75
CA TYR A 14 -13.09 0.08 -2.78
C TYR A 14 -12.49 0.12 -4.19
N ASP A 15 -12.77 -0.88 -5.02
CA ASP A 15 -12.28 -0.93 -6.41
C ASP A 15 -12.92 0.15 -7.30
N LEU A 16 -14.14 0.58 -6.98
CA LEU A 16 -14.82 1.66 -7.69
C LEU A 16 -14.27 3.03 -7.28
N ILE A 17 -13.74 3.15 -6.05
CA ILE A 17 -13.07 4.36 -5.54
C ILE A 17 -11.67 4.49 -6.14
N ASN A 18 -10.92 3.38 -6.20
CA ASN A 18 -9.52 3.33 -6.60
C ASN A 18 -9.36 2.60 -7.94
N GLY A 19 -10.10 3.06 -8.96
CA GLY A 19 -10.05 2.48 -10.29
C GLY A 19 -8.62 2.45 -10.85
N PHE A 20 -8.33 1.45 -11.68
CA PHE A 20 -6.98 1.16 -12.18
C PHE A 20 -6.31 2.39 -12.81
N GLY A 21 -5.17 2.79 -12.27
CA GLY A 21 -4.52 4.08 -12.54
C GLY A 21 -3.09 4.00 -13.08
N GLU A 22 -2.43 5.16 -13.13
CA GLU A 22 -1.03 5.29 -13.54
C GLU A 22 -0.07 4.56 -12.59
N ASP A 23 -0.41 4.56 -11.30
CA ASP A 23 0.24 3.81 -10.23
C ASP A 23 0.16 2.30 -10.47
N ASP A 24 -1.04 1.79 -10.75
CA ASP A 24 -1.19 0.37 -11.08
C ASP A 24 -0.42 -0.01 -12.34
N HIS A 25 -0.40 0.83 -13.37
CA HIS A 25 0.41 0.60 -14.57
C HIS A 25 1.92 0.54 -14.27
N PHE A 26 2.41 1.42 -13.38
CA PHE A 26 3.80 1.41 -12.96
C PHE A 26 4.18 0.09 -12.29
N TYR A 27 3.38 -0.36 -11.32
CA TYR A 27 3.65 -1.59 -10.58
C TYR A 27 3.40 -2.83 -11.40
N LEU A 28 2.36 -2.85 -12.24
CA LEU A 28 2.07 -3.97 -13.13
C LEU A 28 3.27 -4.29 -14.02
N ALA A 29 3.96 -3.26 -14.54
CA ALA A 29 5.17 -3.46 -15.33
C ALA A 29 6.30 -4.15 -14.54
N LEU A 30 6.45 -3.84 -13.24
CA LEU A 30 7.42 -4.50 -12.36
C LEU A 30 7.00 -5.95 -12.07
N VAL A 31 5.73 -6.17 -11.75
CA VAL A 31 5.16 -7.50 -11.45
C VAL A 31 5.31 -8.43 -12.65
N MET A 32 5.01 -7.96 -13.86
CA MET A 32 5.15 -8.72 -15.11
C MET A 32 6.60 -9.10 -15.45
N ALA A 33 7.59 -8.42 -14.85
CA ALA A 33 9.01 -8.68 -15.08
C ALA A 33 9.64 -9.63 -14.04
N ALA A 34 8.89 -10.09 -13.04
CA ALA A 34 9.36 -10.94 -11.95
C ALA A 34 8.65 -12.30 -11.94
N ASP A 35 9.37 -13.39 -11.65
CA ASP A 35 8.80 -14.73 -11.66
C ASP A 35 8.02 -15.07 -10.38
N ALA A 36 8.45 -14.57 -9.22
CA ALA A 36 7.76 -14.73 -7.95
C ALA A 36 7.53 -13.37 -7.26
N VAL A 37 6.27 -13.02 -7.03
CA VAL A 37 5.84 -11.73 -6.49
C VAL A 37 5.03 -11.88 -5.21
N LEU A 38 5.35 -11.07 -4.21
CA LEU A 38 4.54 -10.85 -3.01
C LEU A 38 4.00 -9.42 -3.01
N ASP A 39 2.69 -9.26 -2.92
CA ASP A 39 2.01 -7.97 -2.76
C ASP A 39 1.54 -7.82 -1.30
N VAL A 40 2.09 -6.85 -0.58
CA VAL A 40 1.85 -6.62 0.85
C VAL A 40 0.85 -5.49 1.03
N GLY A 41 -0.26 -5.78 1.72
CA GLY A 41 -1.42 -4.90 1.74
C GLY A 41 -2.16 -4.93 0.40
N CYS A 42 -2.32 -6.13 -0.17
CA CYS A 42 -2.82 -6.31 -1.54
C CYS A 42 -4.30 -5.90 -1.72
N GLY A 43 -5.03 -5.63 -0.63
CA GLY A 43 -6.43 -5.23 -0.65
C GLY A 43 -7.31 -6.23 -1.40
N THR A 44 -8.11 -5.71 -2.33
CA THR A 44 -8.97 -6.49 -3.23
C THR A 44 -8.18 -7.25 -4.31
N GLY A 45 -6.85 -7.13 -4.36
CA GLY A 45 -5.98 -7.87 -5.25
C GLY A 45 -5.91 -7.34 -6.69
N THR A 46 -6.33 -6.09 -6.93
CA THR A 46 -6.41 -5.47 -8.26
C THR A 46 -5.14 -5.65 -9.08
N LEU A 47 -3.97 -5.38 -8.50
CA LEU A 47 -2.67 -5.50 -9.17
C LEU A 47 -2.36 -6.93 -9.62
N LEU A 48 -2.47 -7.92 -8.71
CA LEU A 48 -2.16 -9.32 -9.03
C LEU A 48 -3.18 -9.95 -9.98
N LYS A 49 -4.45 -9.55 -9.88
CA LYS A 49 -5.50 -9.93 -10.84
C LYS A 49 -5.15 -9.44 -12.24
N ALA A 50 -4.75 -8.18 -12.38
CA ALA A 50 -4.33 -7.60 -13.64
C ALA A 50 -3.09 -8.31 -14.21
N ALA A 51 -2.11 -8.64 -13.35
CA ALA A 51 -0.92 -9.40 -13.77
C ALA A 51 -1.29 -10.79 -14.31
N ARG A 52 -2.11 -11.54 -13.59
CA ARG A 52 -2.56 -12.87 -14.05
C ARG A 52 -3.34 -12.78 -15.35
N ALA A 53 -4.28 -11.83 -15.46
CA ALA A 53 -5.04 -11.59 -16.70
C ALA A 53 -4.14 -11.15 -17.87
N GLY A 54 -3.06 -10.44 -17.57
CA GLY A 54 -2.01 -10.03 -18.53
C GLY A 54 -1.05 -11.15 -18.95
N GLY A 55 -1.25 -12.38 -18.45
CA GLY A 55 -0.46 -13.54 -18.85
C GLY A 55 0.79 -13.79 -17.99
N HIS A 56 0.88 -13.19 -16.79
CA HIS A 56 1.90 -13.59 -15.82
C HIS A 56 1.81 -15.10 -15.57
N ALA A 57 2.91 -15.82 -15.68
CA ALA A 57 2.96 -17.28 -15.58
C ALA A 57 3.59 -17.78 -14.27
N GLY A 58 4.14 -16.87 -13.47
CA GLY A 58 4.86 -17.19 -12.25
C GLY A 58 3.98 -17.25 -11.01
N ARG A 59 4.63 -17.22 -9.84
CA ARG A 59 3.98 -17.26 -8.53
C ARG A 59 3.56 -15.87 -8.11
N LEU A 60 2.29 -15.70 -7.78
CA LEU A 60 1.73 -14.45 -7.26
C LEU A 60 1.13 -14.74 -5.88
N VAL A 61 1.54 -13.98 -4.88
CA VAL A 61 1.03 -14.07 -3.50
C VAL A 61 0.56 -12.69 -3.07
N GLY A 62 -0.71 -12.57 -2.66
CA GLY A 62 -1.24 -11.37 -2.02
C GLY A 62 -1.39 -11.59 -0.53
N LEU A 63 -0.88 -10.66 0.27
CA LEU A 63 -0.97 -10.66 1.73
C LEU A 63 -1.76 -9.44 2.19
N ASP A 64 -2.80 -9.64 3.00
CA ASP A 64 -3.55 -8.54 3.60
C ASP A 64 -4.12 -8.93 4.98
N PRO A 65 -4.13 -8.04 5.98
CA PRO A 65 -4.76 -8.33 7.27
C PRO A 65 -6.31 -8.28 7.22
N ALA A 66 -6.90 -7.62 6.22
CA ALA A 66 -8.32 -7.38 6.11
C ALA A 66 -9.07 -8.52 5.40
N GLU A 67 -9.95 -9.21 6.14
CA GLU A 67 -10.70 -10.33 5.58
C GLU A 67 -11.70 -9.86 4.51
N GLY A 68 -12.34 -8.70 4.72
CA GLY A 68 -13.28 -8.11 3.75
C GLY A 68 -12.64 -7.91 2.39
N MET A 69 -11.40 -7.41 2.37
CA MET A 69 -10.58 -7.25 1.17
C MET A 69 -10.23 -8.59 0.52
N LEU A 70 -9.73 -9.55 1.29
CA LEU A 70 -9.36 -10.86 0.76
C LEU A 70 -10.53 -11.67 0.22
N LEU A 71 -11.75 -11.47 0.73
CA LEU A 71 -12.96 -12.06 0.15
C LEU A 71 -13.20 -11.58 -1.29
N GLN A 72 -12.87 -10.32 -1.60
CA GLN A 72 -12.92 -9.79 -2.97
C GLN A 72 -11.74 -10.30 -3.81
N ALA A 73 -10.54 -10.38 -3.21
CA ALA A 73 -9.33 -10.86 -3.88
C ALA A 73 -9.46 -12.30 -4.39
N ARG A 74 -9.99 -13.20 -3.54
CA ARG A 74 -10.16 -14.63 -3.81
C ARG A 74 -11.17 -14.97 -4.91
N ARG A 75 -11.84 -13.98 -5.51
CA ARG A 75 -12.65 -14.16 -6.72
C ARG A 75 -11.81 -14.50 -7.95
N ALA A 76 -10.51 -14.21 -7.92
CA ALA A 76 -9.56 -14.67 -8.93
C ALA A 76 -8.90 -15.99 -8.52
N ALA A 77 -9.03 -17.00 -9.38
CA ALA A 77 -8.27 -18.23 -9.29
C ALA A 77 -6.79 -17.97 -9.66
N ASP A 78 -5.88 -18.84 -9.22
CA ASP A 78 -4.46 -18.85 -9.58
C ASP A 78 -3.61 -17.70 -9.02
N VAL A 79 -3.98 -17.20 -7.84
CA VAL A 79 -3.17 -16.35 -6.95
C VAL A 79 -3.31 -16.87 -5.51
N ASP A 80 -2.21 -16.92 -4.77
CA ASP A 80 -2.20 -17.34 -3.37
C ASP A 80 -2.58 -16.13 -2.48
N TRP A 81 -3.75 -16.17 -1.84
CA TRP A 81 -4.24 -15.09 -0.99
C TRP A 81 -4.08 -15.43 0.49
N VAL A 82 -3.15 -14.77 1.18
CA VAL A 82 -2.79 -15.02 2.58
C VAL A 82 -3.37 -13.93 3.47
N ARG A 83 -4.04 -14.33 4.55
CA ARG A 83 -4.46 -13.40 5.60
C ARG A 83 -3.36 -13.24 6.63
N GLY A 84 -2.95 -12.00 6.89
CA GLY A 84 -2.08 -11.67 8.01
C GLY A 84 -1.24 -10.43 7.80
N ASP A 85 -0.46 -10.11 8.82
CA ASP A 85 0.56 -9.09 8.76
C ASP A 85 1.90 -9.70 8.32
N LEU A 86 2.69 -8.95 7.55
CA LEU A 86 3.95 -9.46 6.98
C LEU A 86 4.97 -9.88 8.05
N ASP A 87 5.01 -9.19 9.17
CA ASP A 87 5.90 -9.50 10.29
C ASP A 87 5.50 -10.80 11.03
N LYS A 88 4.25 -11.25 10.88
CA LYS A 88 3.70 -12.47 11.49
C LYS A 88 3.71 -13.68 10.54
N VAL A 89 3.78 -13.46 9.23
CA VAL A 89 3.88 -14.53 8.22
C VAL A 89 5.35 -14.81 7.89
N SER A 90 5.71 -16.09 7.92
CA SER A 90 7.08 -16.52 7.62
C SER A 90 7.24 -16.81 6.13
N PHE A 91 7.84 -15.86 5.43
CA PHE A 91 8.45 -16.08 4.11
C PHE A 91 9.97 -16.02 4.25
N ASP A 92 10.70 -16.82 3.47
CA ASP A 92 12.17 -16.92 3.53
C ASP A 92 12.80 -17.14 2.14
N GLY A 93 13.29 -16.06 1.53
CA GLY A 93 14.01 -16.11 0.26
C GLY A 93 13.18 -16.60 -0.93
N GLU A 94 11.88 -16.29 -0.95
CA GLU A 94 10.93 -16.87 -1.90
C GLU A 94 10.63 -15.98 -3.12
N PHE A 95 10.81 -14.66 -2.99
CA PHE A 95 10.29 -13.69 -3.96
C PHE A 95 11.39 -12.91 -4.69
N ASP A 96 11.20 -12.73 -5.99
CA ASP A 96 12.02 -11.85 -6.84
C ASP A 96 11.60 -10.38 -6.66
N LEU A 97 10.32 -10.15 -6.35
CA LEU A 97 9.75 -8.84 -6.12
C LEU A 97 8.78 -8.87 -4.93
N VAL A 98 8.95 -7.93 -4.02
CA VAL A 98 7.93 -7.56 -3.04
C VAL A 98 7.43 -6.18 -3.42
N VAL A 99 6.11 -6.00 -3.47
CA VAL A 99 5.47 -4.70 -3.65
C VAL A 99 4.62 -4.34 -2.43
N MET A 100 4.47 -3.05 -2.19
CA MET A 100 3.57 -2.49 -1.19
C MET A 100 2.97 -1.21 -1.76
N THR A 101 1.76 -1.32 -2.32
CA THR A 101 1.12 -0.29 -3.15
C THR A 101 -0.11 0.30 -2.47
N GLY A 102 -0.77 1.29 -3.06
CA GLY A 102 -1.94 1.96 -2.48
C GLY A 102 -1.61 2.78 -1.22
N HIS A 103 -0.36 3.27 -1.11
CA HIS A 103 0.16 3.98 0.05
C HIS A 103 0.10 3.19 1.37
N VAL A 104 0.07 1.85 1.32
CA VAL A 104 0.05 0.96 2.50
C VAL A 104 1.15 1.33 3.49
N PHE A 105 2.32 1.77 3.02
CA PHE A 105 3.43 2.21 3.87
C PHE A 105 3.03 3.25 4.93
N GLN A 106 2.04 4.11 4.64
CA GLN A 106 1.62 5.18 5.55
C GLN A 106 0.88 4.70 6.80
N VAL A 107 0.44 3.43 6.85
CA VAL A 107 -0.25 2.88 8.04
C VAL A 107 0.73 2.56 9.19
N PHE A 108 2.04 2.55 8.92
CA PHE A 108 3.06 2.34 9.94
C PHE A 108 3.40 3.66 10.63
N LEU A 109 3.00 3.81 11.89
CA LEU A 109 3.00 5.08 12.62
C LEU A 109 4.30 5.34 13.39
N THR A 110 5.15 4.34 13.52
CA THR A 110 6.41 4.41 14.27
C THR A 110 7.58 3.87 13.47
N ASP A 111 8.80 4.28 13.83
CA ASP A 111 10.02 3.77 13.17
C ASP A 111 10.19 2.27 13.43
N ASP A 112 9.77 1.77 14.60
CA ASP A 112 9.87 0.36 14.94
C ASP A 112 8.92 -0.50 14.10
N GLU A 113 7.70 -0.02 13.83
CA GLU A 113 6.80 -0.68 12.88
C GLU A 113 7.41 -0.71 11.48
N VAL A 114 7.95 0.42 10.99
CA VAL A 114 8.63 0.47 9.68
C VAL A 114 9.83 -0.50 9.63
N ARG A 115 10.67 -0.54 10.68
CA ARG A 115 11.80 -1.48 10.79
C ARG A 115 11.34 -2.92 10.76
N ALA A 116 10.27 -3.26 11.47
CA ALA A 116 9.73 -4.60 11.50
C ALA A 116 9.26 -5.04 10.10
N GLN A 117 8.56 -4.16 9.39
CA GLN A 117 8.07 -4.42 8.04
C GLN A 117 9.22 -4.57 7.04
N PHE A 118 10.18 -3.64 7.01
CA PHE A 118 11.34 -3.77 6.13
C PHE A 118 12.16 -5.03 6.45
N THR A 119 12.37 -5.36 7.73
CA THR A 119 13.04 -6.61 8.12
C THR A 119 12.30 -7.84 7.60
N ALA A 120 10.97 -7.86 7.67
CA ALA A 120 10.16 -8.95 7.15
C ALA A 120 10.21 -9.03 5.61
N VAL A 121 10.16 -7.91 4.90
CA VAL A 121 10.39 -7.84 3.44
C VAL A 121 11.78 -8.38 3.10
N ARG A 122 12.82 -7.99 3.86
CA ARG A 122 14.21 -8.41 3.62
C ARG A 122 14.39 -9.92 3.73
N ARG A 123 13.64 -10.56 4.63
CA ARG A 123 13.59 -12.01 4.81
C ARG A 123 12.83 -12.70 3.68
N ALA A 124 11.71 -12.13 3.24
CA ALA A 124 10.89 -12.68 2.16
C ALA A 124 11.60 -12.68 0.80
N LEU A 125 12.46 -11.69 0.55
CA LEU A 125 13.17 -11.53 -0.71
C LEU A 125 14.32 -12.51 -0.92
N LYS A 126 14.45 -12.98 -2.17
CA LYS A 126 15.66 -13.61 -2.69
C LYS A 126 16.86 -12.63 -2.62
N PRO A 127 18.11 -13.13 -2.66
CA PRO A 127 19.30 -12.28 -2.56
C PRO A 127 19.39 -11.15 -3.61
N ASP A 128 18.86 -11.37 -4.81
CA ASP A 128 18.83 -10.44 -5.95
C ASP A 128 17.45 -9.80 -6.17
N GLY A 129 16.50 -10.03 -5.25
CA GLY A 129 15.16 -9.51 -5.35
C GLY A 129 15.06 -8.00 -5.17
N ARG A 130 13.87 -7.45 -5.41
CA ARG A 130 13.58 -6.02 -5.27
C ARG A 130 12.39 -5.77 -4.37
N PHE A 131 12.42 -4.66 -3.64
CA PHE A 131 11.28 -4.14 -2.91
C PHE A 131 10.83 -2.83 -3.53
N ALA A 132 9.58 -2.73 -3.99
CA ALA A 132 9.03 -1.51 -4.56
C ALA A 132 7.82 -1.03 -3.74
N PHE A 133 7.81 0.24 -3.35
CA PHE A 133 6.71 0.83 -2.60
C PHE A 133 6.66 2.34 -2.81
N GLU A 134 5.51 2.93 -2.57
CA GLU A 134 5.32 4.37 -2.57
C GLU A 134 4.78 4.89 -1.24
N THR A 135 4.98 6.19 -1.03
CA THR A 135 4.28 6.96 -0.01
C THR A 135 4.02 8.37 -0.51
N ARG A 136 2.99 9.02 0.01
CA ARG A 136 2.72 10.41 -0.32
C ARG A 136 3.84 11.29 0.22
N ASN A 137 4.28 12.23 -0.61
CA ASN A 137 5.31 13.19 -0.23
C ASN A 137 4.76 14.18 0.82
N PRO A 138 5.37 14.29 2.02
CA PRO A 138 4.98 15.29 3.03
C PRO A 138 4.97 16.72 2.49
N GLY A 139 5.89 17.07 1.59
CA GLY A 139 5.98 18.39 0.97
C GLY A 139 4.75 18.76 0.12
N ALA A 140 4.03 17.76 -0.41
CA ALA A 140 2.81 17.98 -1.18
C ALA A 140 1.58 18.25 -0.30
N ARG A 141 1.67 17.99 1.02
CA ARG A 141 0.62 18.27 2.01
C ARG A 141 -0.77 17.79 1.58
N ALA A 142 -0.84 16.59 1.02
CA ALA A 142 -2.08 16.05 0.43
C ALA A 142 -3.28 16.11 1.38
N TRP A 143 -3.03 15.97 2.69
CA TRP A 143 -4.05 16.03 3.73
C TRP A 143 -4.79 17.36 3.84
N GLU A 144 -4.25 18.47 3.31
CA GLU A 144 -4.97 19.74 3.29
C GLU A 144 -6.20 19.72 2.39
N ARG A 145 -6.28 18.76 1.47
CA ARG A 145 -7.46 18.53 0.64
C ARG A 145 -8.41 17.50 1.23
N TRP A 146 -8.07 16.84 2.33
CA TRP A 146 -8.93 15.86 2.99
C TRP A 146 -9.97 16.56 3.85
N THR A 147 -10.94 17.16 3.16
CA THR A 147 -12.07 17.88 3.73
C THR A 147 -13.38 17.35 3.14
N PRO A 148 -14.52 17.44 3.86
CA PRO A 148 -15.80 16.94 3.35
C PRO A 148 -16.21 17.54 2.01
N GLU A 149 -15.81 18.79 1.73
CA GLU A 149 -16.09 19.48 0.47
C GLU A 149 -15.45 18.80 -0.75
N ASN A 150 -14.33 18.09 -0.54
CA ASN A 150 -13.65 17.32 -1.58
C ASN A 150 -14.06 15.84 -1.58
N GLY A 151 -15.16 15.49 -0.90
CA GLY A 151 -15.67 14.13 -0.89
C GLY A 151 -16.02 13.62 -2.30
N THR A 152 -15.83 12.32 -2.49
CA THR A 152 -16.03 11.63 -3.77
C THR A 152 -17.34 10.86 -3.74
N ASP A 153 -18.14 10.98 -4.80
CA ASP A 153 -19.35 10.19 -4.97
C ASP A 153 -19.06 8.98 -5.87
N ILE A 154 -19.45 7.79 -5.43
CA ILE A 154 -19.29 6.52 -6.13
C ILE A 154 -20.66 5.93 -6.40
N VAL A 155 -20.82 5.30 -7.55
CA VAL A 155 -22.02 4.55 -7.91
C VAL A 155 -21.65 3.07 -7.95
N GLY A 156 -22.27 2.28 -7.06
CA GLY A 156 -22.14 0.82 -7.06
C GLY A 156 -22.77 0.18 -8.30
N ASP A 157 -22.42 -1.08 -8.56
CA ASP A 157 -22.99 -1.86 -9.67
C ASP A 157 -24.52 -2.04 -9.55
N ASP A 158 -25.05 -1.97 -8.32
CA ASP A 158 -26.47 -2.00 -8.00
C ASP A 158 -27.17 -0.63 -8.16
N GLY A 159 -26.42 0.41 -8.53
CA GLY A 159 -26.89 1.79 -8.69
C GLY A 159 -26.93 2.60 -7.38
N GLU A 160 -26.53 2.01 -6.25
CA GLU A 160 -26.44 2.70 -4.97
C GLU A 160 -25.35 3.78 -5.03
N ARG A 161 -25.62 4.97 -4.47
CA ARG A 161 -24.65 6.08 -4.44
C ARG A 161 -24.04 6.23 -3.07
N VAL A 162 -22.75 5.95 -2.96
CA VAL A 162 -21.98 6.12 -1.73
C VAL A 162 -21.08 7.34 -1.86
N ARG A 163 -21.18 8.27 -0.92
CA ARG A 163 -20.28 9.41 -0.78
C ARG A 163 -19.22 9.11 0.28
N VAL A 164 -17.96 9.28 -0.08
CA VAL A 164 -16.80 9.12 0.80
C VAL A 164 -16.19 10.48 1.10
N GLU A 165 -16.10 10.82 2.37
CA GLU A 165 -15.58 12.10 2.85
C GLU A 165 -14.47 11.89 3.85
N HIS A 166 -13.39 12.66 3.72
CA HIS A 166 -12.32 12.69 4.71
C HIS A 166 -12.37 13.98 5.52
N ARG A 167 -11.97 13.89 6.79
CA ARG A 167 -11.73 15.07 7.62
C ARG A 167 -10.52 14.85 8.50
N VAL A 168 -9.51 15.71 8.32
CA VAL A 168 -8.36 15.78 9.23
C VAL A 168 -8.79 16.30 10.60
N GLU A 169 -8.48 15.53 11.64
CA GLU A 169 -8.71 15.89 13.04
C GLU A 169 -7.48 16.60 13.63
N SER A 170 -6.28 16.11 13.33
CA SER A 170 -5.02 16.74 13.76
C SER A 170 -3.83 16.28 12.93
N VAL A 171 -2.73 17.05 12.98
CA VAL A 171 -1.44 16.68 12.40
C VAL A 171 -0.36 16.91 13.45
N VAL A 172 0.30 15.84 13.89
CA VAL A 172 1.33 15.88 14.93
C VAL A 172 2.49 14.99 14.51
N ASP A 173 3.71 15.54 14.48
CA ASP A 173 4.95 14.81 14.17
C ASP A 173 4.90 13.99 12.86
N GLY A 174 4.27 14.56 11.83
CA GLY A 174 4.11 13.91 10.52
C GLY A 174 2.99 12.86 10.47
N VAL A 175 2.28 12.62 11.56
CA VAL A 175 1.09 11.75 11.60
C VAL A 175 -0.17 12.60 11.42
N VAL A 176 -0.95 12.27 10.40
CA VAL A 176 -2.25 12.89 10.11
C VAL A 176 -3.34 11.97 10.65
N TRP A 177 -4.05 12.44 11.68
CA TRP A 177 -5.22 11.78 12.24
C TRP A 177 -6.46 12.26 11.50
N MET A 178 -7.29 11.34 11.04
CA MET A 178 -8.47 11.68 10.23
C MET A 178 -9.65 10.74 10.48
N THR A 179 -10.81 11.22 10.05
CA THR A 179 -12.02 10.41 9.88
C THR A 179 -12.27 10.18 8.40
N GLU A 180 -12.77 9.00 8.07
CA GLU A 180 -13.37 8.68 6.79
C GLU A 180 -14.85 8.36 7.01
N THR A 181 -15.73 9.02 6.27
CA THR A 181 -17.19 8.88 6.40
C THR A 181 -17.77 8.39 5.10
N PHE A 182 -18.46 7.25 5.16
CA PHE A 182 -19.23 6.69 4.06
C PHE A 182 -20.71 6.95 4.32
N SER A 183 -21.38 7.59 3.36
CA SER A 183 -22.81 7.86 3.45
C SER A 183 -23.52 7.48 2.16
N SER A 184 -24.74 6.97 2.28
CA SER A 184 -25.62 6.71 1.13
C SER A 184 -27.04 7.15 1.47
N PRO A 185 -27.82 7.67 0.50
CA PRO A 185 -29.25 7.92 0.69
C PRO A 185 -30.05 6.70 1.15
N GLY A 186 -29.59 5.49 0.80
CA GLY A 186 -30.23 4.23 1.19
C GLY A 186 -29.88 3.74 2.59
N TRP A 187 -28.88 4.33 3.26
CA TRP A 187 -28.40 3.86 4.56
C TRP A 187 -29.07 4.62 5.71
N PRO A 188 -29.39 3.93 6.83
CA PRO A 188 -30.04 4.58 7.98
C PRO A 188 -29.13 5.59 8.68
N GLU A 189 -27.82 5.35 8.66
CA GLU A 189 -26.80 6.21 9.25
C GLU A 189 -25.48 6.12 8.46
N PRO A 190 -24.65 7.19 8.47
CA PRO A 190 -23.31 7.13 7.91
C PRO A 190 -22.42 6.14 8.68
N ARG A 191 -21.54 5.46 7.98
CA ARG A 191 -20.48 4.64 8.57
C ARG A 191 -19.23 5.51 8.69
N VAL A 192 -18.64 5.55 9.88
CA VAL A 192 -17.47 6.41 10.18
C VAL A 192 -16.32 5.54 10.67
N ASP A 193 -15.20 5.68 10.00
CA ASP A 193 -13.91 5.09 10.38
C ASP A 193 -12.94 6.19 10.84
N ARG A 194 -12.00 5.82 11.71
CA ARG A 194 -10.94 6.70 12.20
C ARG A 194 -9.60 6.04 11.98
N GLY A 195 -8.72 6.75 11.29
CA GLY A 195 -7.39 6.28 10.96
C GLY A 195 -6.33 7.35 11.18
N ALA A 196 -5.08 6.91 11.12
CA ALA A 196 -3.93 7.77 11.09
C ALA A 196 -3.01 7.32 9.95
N LEU A 197 -2.42 8.29 9.26
CA LEU A 197 -1.43 8.04 8.22
C LEU A 197 -0.17 8.84 8.53
N ARG A 198 0.97 8.17 8.53
CA ARG A 198 2.28 8.81 8.71
C ARG A 198 2.84 9.26 7.38
N PHE A 199 3.27 10.50 7.32
CA PHE A 199 3.99 11.10 6.20
C PHE A 199 5.47 11.20 6.59
N MET A 200 6.33 10.61 5.77
CA MET A 200 7.76 10.51 6.06
C MET A 200 8.58 11.18 4.96
N GLU A 201 9.61 11.90 5.37
CA GLU A 201 10.60 12.47 4.45
C GLU A 201 11.45 11.37 3.83
N ALA A 202 11.87 11.59 2.58
CA ALA A 202 12.70 10.65 1.83
C ALA A 202 13.96 10.19 2.60
N ASP A 203 14.65 11.12 3.26
CA ASP A 203 15.88 10.82 4.01
C ASP A 203 15.64 9.93 5.24
N ALA A 204 14.48 10.07 5.89
CA ALA A 204 14.10 9.23 7.02
C ALA A 204 13.80 7.79 6.56
N ILE A 205 13.10 7.65 5.43
CA ILE A 205 12.86 6.36 4.78
C ILE A 205 14.19 5.68 4.41
N ASP A 206 15.13 6.43 3.84
CA ASP A 206 16.45 5.90 3.49
C ASP A 206 17.25 5.45 4.72
N GLY A 207 17.13 6.18 5.83
CA GLY A 207 17.65 5.78 7.15
C GLY A 207 17.23 4.37 7.52
N LEU A 208 15.92 4.15 7.56
CA LEU A 208 15.32 2.89 7.98
C LEU A 208 15.57 1.75 7.00
N LEU A 209 15.61 2.03 5.69
CA LEU A 209 16.01 1.05 4.68
C LEU A 209 17.46 0.58 4.91
N ARG A 210 18.39 1.51 5.14
CA ARG A 210 19.80 1.15 5.41
C ARG A 210 19.96 0.35 6.69
N GLU A 211 19.27 0.74 7.77
CA GLU A 211 19.26 0.02 9.06
C GLU A 211 18.79 -1.44 8.90
N THR A 212 17.90 -1.69 7.93
CA THR A 212 17.30 -3.01 7.68
C THR A 212 17.92 -3.77 6.51
N GLY A 213 19.09 -3.34 6.05
CA GLY A 213 19.88 -4.05 5.04
C GLY A 213 19.35 -3.90 3.61
N PHE A 214 18.78 -2.74 3.29
CA PHE A 214 18.44 -2.32 1.94
C PHE A 214 19.31 -1.17 1.46
N GLU A 215 19.44 -1.09 0.14
CA GLU A 215 19.94 0.07 -0.58
C GLU A 215 18.85 0.56 -1.55
N VAL A 216 18.68 1.88 -1.65
CA VAL A 216 17.80 2.48 -2.66
C VAL A 216 18.45 2.32 -4.03
N ALA A 217 17.80 1.59 -4.93
CA ALA A 217 18.24 1.41 -6.31
C ALA A 217 17.69 2.53 -7.21
N GLU A 218 16.42 2.88 -7.04
CA GLU A 218 15.73 3.89 -7.85
C GLU A 218 14.79 4.71 -6.96
N ARG A 219 14.62 6.00 -7.28
CA ARG A 219 13.74 6.94 -6.59
C ARG A 219 13.04 7.84 -7.58
N TYR A 220 11.71 7.86 -7.53
CA TYR A 220 10.86 8.66 -8.42
C TYR A 220 9.87 9.51 -7.63
N GLY A 221 9.44 10.60 -8.25
CA GLY A 221 8.41 11.50 -7.72
C GLY A 221 7.07 11.42 -8.45
N PHE A 222 7.03 10.66 -9.55
CA PHE A 222 5.93 10.59 -10.50
C PHE A 222 5.88 9.19 -11.15
N TRP A 223 4.70 8.77 -11.57
CA TRP A 223 4.43 7.44 -12.13
C TRP A 223 5.08 7.18 -13.50
N ASP A 224 5.47 8.24 -14.21
CA ASP A 224 6.23 8.20 -15.45
C ASP A 224 7.75 8.00 -15.25
N ARG A 225 8.18 7.68 -14.02
CA ARG A 225 9.59 7.57 -13.61
C ARG A 225 10.36 8.89 -13.61
N ALA A 226 9.69 10.04 -13.60
CA ALA A 226 10.39 11.30 -13.39
C ALA A 226 10.99 11.39 -11.96
N PRO A 227 12.16 12.04 -11.79
CA PRO A 227 12.84 12.10 -10.50
C PRO A 227 11.99 12.74 -9.38
N LEU A 228 12.32 12.39 -8.14
CA LEU A 228 11.76 13.06 -6.97
C LEU A 228 12.19 14.53 -6.93
N THR A 229 11.21 15.42 -6.73
CA THR A 229 11.40 16.87 -6.60
C THR A 229 10.58 17.40 -5.42
N GLY A 230 10.82 18.64 -5.02
CA GLY A 230 10.02 19.30 -3.98
C GLY A 230 8.53 19.50 -4.32
N THR A 231 8.14 19.34 -5.59
CA THR A 231 6.73 19.44 -6.03
C THR A 231 6.10 18.09 -6.34
N SER A 232 6.85 17.00 -6.18
CA SER A 232 6.35 15.65 -6.42
C SER A 232 5.29 15.29 -5.39
N ARG A 233 4.22 14.62 -5.84
CA ARG A 233 3.15 14.15 -4.95
C ARG A 233 3.51 12.85 -4.25
N GLU A 234 4.35 12.04 -4.89
CA GLU A 234 4.73 10.72 -4.42
C GLU A 234 6.23 10.66 -4.13
N ILE A 235 6.59 9.70 -3.28
CA ILE A 235 7.94 9.19 -3.10
C ILE A 235 7.87 7.71 -3.45
N ILE A 236 8.27 7.36 -4.67
CA ILE A 236 8.25 5.98 -5.17
C ILE A 236 9.67 5.42 -5.06
N THR A 237 9.83 4.33 -4.30
CA THR A 237 11.13 3.76 -3.96
C THR A 237 11.23 2.34 -4.50
N ILE A 238 12.30 2.06 -5.24
CA ILE A 238 12.72 0.69 -5.53
C ILE A 238 14.03 0.45 -4.77
N ALA A 239 13.97 -0.43 -3.79
CA ALA A 239 15.10 -0.88 -3.01
C ALA A 239 15.53 -2.28 -3.43
N ARG A 240 16.79 -2.62 -3.15
CA ARG A 240 17.34 -3.97 -3.29
C ARG A 240 18.06 -4.37 -2.01
N PRO A 241 18.18 -5.67 -1.71
CA PRO A 241 19.06 -6.15 -0.65
C PRO A 241 20.44 -5.49 -0.74
N GLY A 242 20.81 -4.81 0.34
CA GLY A 242 22.12 -4.24 0.56
C GLY A 242 23.05 -5.22 1.27
N PRO A 243 24.31 -4.84 1.50
CA PRO A 243 25.19 -5.57 2.39
C PRO A 243 24.53 -5.69 3.78
N PRO A 244 24.74 -6.80 4.51
CA PRO A 244 24.18 -6.95 5.84
C PRO A 244 24.62 -5.77 6.73
N PRO A 245 23.73 -5.24 7.58
CA PRO A 245 24.09 -4.17 8.49
C PRO A 245 25.32 -4.61 9.30
N ALA A 246 26.25 -3.70 9.53
CA ALA A 246 27.45 -3.99 10.31
C ALA A 246 26.99 -4.53 11.66
N ALA A 247 27.36 -5.78 11.98
CA ALA A 247 27.03 -6.35 13.26
C ALA A 247 27.57 -5.42 14.35
N ASP A 248 26.70 -4.96 15.24
CA ASP A 248 27.10 -4.21 16.43
C ASP A 248 28.18 -5.03 17.12
N ARG A 249 29.41 -4.52 17.08
CA ARG A 249 30.52 -5.06 17.86
C ARG A 249 30.21 -4.74 19.31
N ARG A 250 29.46 -5.64 19.97
CA ARG A 250 29.33 -5.66 21.43
C ARG A 250 30.67 -5.95 22.08
#